data_AF-A0A1A3CG61-F1
#
_entry.id   AF-A0A1A3CG61-F1
#
_cell.length_a   1.000
_cell.length_b   1.000
_cell.length_c   1.000
_cell.angle_alpha   90.00
_cell.angle_beta   90.00
_cell.angle_gamma   90.00
#
_symmetry.space_group_name_H-M   'P 1'
#
loop_
_entity.id
_entity.type
_entity.pdbx_description
1 polymer ?
#
loop_
_entity_poly.entity_id
_entity_poly.type
_entity_poly.pdbx_seq_one_letter_code
_entity_poly.pdbx_strand_id
1 'polypeptide(L)'
;MTGGNGGTGGAGWNAIVPGAHGGNGGAGGANGLIGGGNGGAGGPGGTGGTGAPGGNGGVGGPNIQLLSLNGAGGTGGAGGTGGTGHAGLDSTVPQGTGGNGFAGGAGGQGGAGGANQALLGGFGGTGGTGGTGGMGGSGGAGTTPDAAHFVAGNGGNGGAGGAAGAGGAGGASGMLFGHPGNGGLGGTGGTGGTGGTGGAGNAFSGFSFAGYGGQGGIGGAGGTGGSSSGAGINGTGGAGGTGGAGGSGGFNVGTAGTDDVLIGGGGGGGGGPQNGTGPAGPGGTGGAGGGGGGRGGAGGAGGTGAGG
;
A
#
# COMPACT_ATOMS: atom_id res chain seq x y z
N MET A 1 -15.60 -29.50 32.06
CA MET A 1 -15.03 -28.17 31.78
C MET A 1 -14.32 -28.28 30.44
N THR A 2 -14.90 -27.77 29.37
CA THR A 2 -14.30 -27.79 28.03
C THR A 2 -13.94 -26.35 27.69
N GLY A 3 -12.65 -26.02 27.59
CA GLY A 3 -12.19 -24.68 27.23
C GLY A 3 -12.50 -24.37 25.77
N GLY A 4 -12.93 -23.14 25.51
CA GLY A 4 -13.24 -22.63 24.18
C GLY A 4 -12.03 -22.03 23.45
N ASN A 5 -12.18 -21.82 22.16
CA ASN A 5 -11.27 -21.00 21.35
C ASN A 5 -11.40 -19.53 21.74
N GLY A 6 -10.35 -18.74 21.53
CA GLY A 6 -10.47 -17.29 21.65
C GLY A 6 -11.37 -16.69 20.58
N GLY A 7 -12.22 -15.74 20.95
CA GLY A 7 -13.06 -15.01 19.99
C GLY A 7 -12.22 -14.17 19.03
N THR A 8 -12.65 -14.04 17.77
CA THR A 8 -11.96 -13.18 16.80
C THR A 8 -12.13 -11.69 17.14
N GLY A 9 -11.10 -10.90 16.91
CA GLY A 9 -11.19 -9.45 16.98
C GLY A 9 -12.14 -8.88 15.92
N GLY A 10 -12.87 -7.82 16.28
CA GLY A 10 -13.74 -7.12 15.34
C GLY A 10 -12.96 -6.43 14.22
N ALA A 11 -13.52 -6.33 13.03
CA ALA A 11 -12.92 -5.57 11.94
C ALA A 11 -12.91 -4.06 12.25
N GLY A 12 -11.87 -3.38 11.82
CA GLY A 12 -11.81 -1.93 11.82
C GLY A 12 -12.80 -1.33 10.82
N TRP A 13 -13.38 -0.17 11.16
CA TRP A 13 -14.32 0.51 10.27
C TRP A 13 -13.61 1.13 9.07
N ASN A 14 -14.23 1.03 7.90
CA ASN A 14 -13.79 1.78 6.73
C ASN A 14 -14.13 3.25 6.89
N ALA A 15 -13.19 4.13 6.58
CA ALA A 15 -13.46 5.56 6.55
C ALA A 15 -14.38 5.89 5.37
N ILE A 16 -15.45 6.64 5.66
CA ILE A 16 -16.45 7.07 4.68
C ILE A 16 -16.33 8.55 4.30
N VAL A 17 -15.40 9.28 4.95
CA VAL A 17 -15.16 10.70 4.71
C VAL A 17 -13.71 10.88 4.22
N PRO A 18 -13.45 11.77 3.25
CA PRO A 18 -12.10 12.09 2.81
C PRO A 18 -11.18 12.48 3.98
N GLY A 19 -9.91 12.05 3.92
CA GLY A 19 -8.92 12.33 4.97
C GLY A 19 -9.05 11.49 6.25
N ALA A 20 -10.17 10.81 6.48
CA ALA A 20 -10.35 9.98 7.67
C ALA A 20 -9.54 8.68 7.58
N HIS A 21 -8.90 8.30 8.69
CA HIS A 21 -8.14 7.05 8.78
C HIS A 21 -9.06 5.84 8.87
N GLY A 22 -8.61 4.71 8.32
CA GLY A 22 -9.25 3.43 8.58
C GLY A 22 -9.18 3.06 10.05
N GLY A 23 -10.25 2.48 10.59
CA GLY A 23 -10.27 2.01 11.97
C GLY A 23 -9.31 0.84 12.18
N ASN A 24 -8.71 0.73 13.36
CA ASN A 24 -7.88 -0.43 13.68
C ASN A 24 -8.75 -1.67 13.91
N GLY A 25 -8.21 -2.84 13.57
CA GLY A 25 -8.81 -4.11 13.94
C GLY A 25 -8.72 -4.37 15.45
N GLY A 26 -9.75 -5.01 16.00
CA GLY A 26 -9.80 -5.43 17.39
C GLY A 26 -8.84 -6.59 17.69
N ALA A 27 -8.41 -6.71 18.94
CA ALA A 27 -7.59 -7.83 19.36
C ALA A 27 -8.40 -9.15 19.40
N GLY A 28 -7.74 -10.26 19.10
CA GLY A 28 -8.29 -11.58 19.33
C GLY A 28 -8.32 -11.95 20.82
N GLY A 29 -9.31 -12.76 21.22
CA GLY A 29 -9.47 -13.24 22.58
C GLY A 29 -8.48 -14.36 22.93
N ALA A 30 -8.16 -14.50 24.22
CA ALA A 30 -7.40 -15.64 24.71
C ALA A 30 -8.20 -16.95 24.59
N ASN A 31 -7.52 -18.08 24.45
CA ASN A 31 -8.16 -19.39 24.57
C ASN A 31 -8.37 -19.81 26.05
N GLY A 32 -9.04 -20.94 26.26
CA GLY A 32 -9.30 -21.48 27.60
C GLY A 32 -8.07 -22.10 28.29
N LEU A 33 -8.01 -21.98 29.62
CA LEU A 33 -6.90 -22.45 30.47
C LEU A 33 -6.71 -23.99 30.50
N ILE A 34 -7.79 -24.77 30.41
CA ILE A 34 -7.76 -26.23 30.57
C ILE A 34 -8.40 -26.87 29.33
N GLY A 35 -7.59 -27.07 28.29
CA GLY A 35 -8.00 -27.68 27.02
C GLY A 35 -8.98 -26.79 26.25
N GLY A 36 -8.49 -26.08 25.24
CA GLY A 36 -9.28 -25.19 24.37
C GLY A 36 -8.38 -24.64 23.28
N GLY A 37 -8.82 -24.63 22.02
CA GLY A 37 -7.96 -24.46 20.83
C GLY A 37 -7.21 -23.14 20.75
N ASN A 38 -6.91 -22.64 19.56
CA ASN A 38 -6.00 -21.51 19.43
C ASN A 38 -6.58 -20.20 20.02
N GLY A 39 -5.68 -19.27 20.35
CA GLY A 39 -6.06 -17.88 20.58
C GLY A 39 -6.80 -17.32 19.36
N GLY A 40 -7.72 -16.39 19.59
CA GLY A 40 -8.53 -15.80 18.53
C GLY A 40 -7.69 -14.95 17.57
N ALA A 41 -8.02 -14.92 16.30
CA ALA A 41 -7.34 -14.04 15.35
C ALA A 41 -7.62 -12.56 15.67
N GLY A 42 -6.64 -11.69 15.42
CA GLY A 42 -6.86 -10.25 15.40
C GLY A 42 -7.74 -9.84 14.22
N GLY A 43 -8.57 -8.82 14.41
CA GLY A 43 -9.43 -8.30 13.35
C GLY A 43 -8.62 -7.54 12.29
N PRO A 44 -9.09 -7.48 11.03
CA PRO A 44 -8.44 -6.68 10.00
C PRO A 44 -8.62 -5.18 10.29
N GLY A 45 -7.65 -4.36 9.86
CA GLY A 45 -7.80 -2.91 9.81
C GLY A 45 -8.72 -2.46 8.68
N GLY A 46 -9.42 -1.34 8.89
CA GLY A 46 -10.32 -0.74 7.92
C GLY A 46 -9.59 0.06 6.85
N THR A 47 -10.26 0.31 5.72
CA THR A 47 -9.70 1.12 4.64
C THR A 47 -9.70 2.61 4.99
N GLY A 48 -8.64 3.32 4.61
CA GLY A 48 -8.58 4.78 4.72
C GLY A 48 -9.50 5.49 3.73
N GLY A 49 -9.99 6.67 4.11
CA GLY A 49 -10.68 7.58 3.20
C GLY A 49 -9.68 8.20 2.21
N THR A 50 -10.18 8.96 1.24
CA THR A 50 -9.33 9.54 0.18
C THR A 50 -8.08 10.24 0.74
N GLY A 51 -6.90 9.85 0.27
CA GLY A 51 -5.58 10.33 0.69
C GLY A 51 -5.12 9.88 2.07
N ALA A 52 -5.96 9.17 2.83
CA ALA A 52 -5.71 8.82 4.22
C ALA A 52 -5.21 7.38 4.39
N PRO A 53 -4.41 7.12 5.43
CA PRO A 53 -3.92 5.78 5.72
C PRO A 53 -5.03 4.80 6.12
N GLY A 54 -4.79 3.52 5.80
CA GLY A 54 -5.57 2.39 6.32
C GLY A 54 -5.30 2.16 7.81
N GLY A 55 -6.24 1.48 8.47
CA GLY A 55 -6.12 1.11 9.88
C GLY A 55 -5.17 -0.07 10.08
N ASN A 56 -4.57 -0.19 11.26
CA ASN A 56 -3.71 -1.33 11.59
C ASN A 56 -4.56 -2.58 11.86
N GLY A 57 -3.99 -3.75 11.58
CA GLY A 57 -4.56 -5.03 12.00
C GLY A 57 -4.48 -5.21 13.52
N GLY A 58 -5.46 -5.92 14.08
CA GLY A 58 -5.52 -6.24 15.50
C GLY A 58 -4.50 -7.29 15.91
N VAL A 59 -4.08 -7.28 17.17
CA VAL A 59 -3.17 -8.29 17.72
C VAL A 59 -3.91 -9.62 17.88
N GLY A 60 -3.26 -10.74 17.56
CA GLY A 60 -3.79 -12.07 17.83
C GLY A 60 -3.91 -12.37 19.33
N GLY A 61 -4.91 -13.14 19.71
CA GLY A 61 -5.15 -13.51 21.11
C GLY A 61 -4.11 -14.47 21.65
N PRO A 62 -3.75 -14.41 22.94
CA PRO A 62 -2.73 -15.29 23.49
C PRO A 62 -3.23 -16.74 23.66
N ASN A 63 -2.30 -17.69 23.59
CA ASN A 63 -2.51 -19.04 24.10
C ASN A 63 -2.13 -19.08 25.58
N ILE A 64 -3.08 -19.37 26.46
CA ILE A 64 -2.91 -19.40 27.93
C ILE A 64 -3.19 -20.80 28.52
N GLN A 65 -3.18 -21.84 27.70
CA GLN A 65 -3.38 -23.22 28.17
C GLN A 65 -2.32 -23.64 29.19
N LEU A 66 -2.72 -24.34 30.25
CA LEU A 66 -1.76 -24.89 31.21
C LEU A 66 -0.88 -25.99 30.59
N LEU A 67 -1.44 -26.84 29.73
CA LEU A 67 -0.74 -27.91 29.00
C LEU A 67 -1.11 -27.79 27.52
N SER A 68 -0.19 -27.29 26.71
CA SER A 68 -0.43 -26.99 25.29
C SER A 68 0.45 -27.86 24.40
N LEU A 69 0.00 -29.08 24.12
CA LEU A 69 0.73 -29.95 23.20
C LEU A 69 0.65 -29.45 21.75
N ASN A 70 -0.43 -28.74 21.40
CA ASN A 70 -0.74 -28.28 20.04
C ASN A 70 -1.44 -26.91 19.95
N GLY A 71 -1.57 -26.16 21.05
CA GLY A 71 -2.21 -24.85 21.03
C GLY A 71 -1.29 -23.75 20.52
N ALA A 72 -1.86 -22.79 19.80
CA ALA A 72 -1.14 -21.64 19.28
C ALA A 72 -1.80 -20.32 19.69
N GLY A 73 -0.99 -19.27 19.81
CA GLY A 73 -1.50 -17.90 19.81
C GLY A 73 -2.24 -17.62 18.49
N GLY A 74 -3.21 -16.72 18.55
CA GLY A 74 -3.97 -16.31 17.38
C GLY A 74 -3.11 -15.54 16.38
N THR A 75 -3.46 -15.60 15.11
CA THR A 75 -2.79 -14.81 14.09
C THR A 75 -3.09 -13.32 14.27
N GLY A 76 -2.14 -12.45 13.96
CA GLY A 76 -2.40 -11.02 13.84
C GLY A 76 -3.33 -10.71 12.67
N GLY A 77 -4.13 -9.66 12.80
CA GLY A 77 -5.01 -9.18 11.73
C GLY A 77 -4.23 -8.51 10.60
N ALA A 78 -4.79 -8.51 9.40
CA ALA A 78 -4.21 -7.78 8.27
C ALA A 78 -4.35 -6.26 8.48
N GLY A 79 -3.37 -5.49 8.01
CA GLY A 79 -3.49 -4.04 7.89
C GLY A 79 -4.51 -3.65 6.80
N GLY A 80 -5.20 -2.54 7.00
CA GLY A 80 -6.17 -1.98 6.06
C GLY A 80 -5.50 -1.28 4.88
N THR A 81 -6.24 -1.11 3.79
CA THR A 81 -5.72 -0.42 2.59
C THR A 81 -5.71 1.09 2.79
N GLY A 82 -4.68 1.77 2.29
CA GLY A 82 -4.69 3.22 2.18
C GLY A 82 -5.74 3.70 1.17
N GLY A 83 -6.34 4.87 1.42
CA GLY A 83 -7.31 5.46 0.50
C GLY A 83 -6.66 6.05 -0.75
N THR A 84 -7.40 6.10 -1.85
CA THR A 84 -6.91 6.67 -3.12
C THR A 84 -6.66 8.17 -2.99
N GLY A 85 -5.73 8.74 -3.75
CA GLY A 85 -5.52 10.19 -3.80
C GLY A 85 -6.66 10.90 -4.55
N HIS A 86 -6.92 12.16 -4.20
CA HIS A 86 -7.84 13.01 -4.95
C HIS A 86 -7.27 13.36 -6.33
N ALA A 87 -8.15 13.46 -7.33
CA ALA A 87 -7.77 14.02 -8.62
C ALA A 87 -7.38 15.50 -8.47
N GLY A 88 -6.44 15.95 -9.31
CA GLY A 88 -6.17 17.36 -9.51
C GLY A 88 -7.33 18.05 -10.20
N LEU A 89 -7.52 19.34 -9.92
CA LEU A 89 -8.57 20.13 -10.54
C LEU A 89 -8.21 20.46 -11.98
N ASP A 90 -9.17 20.36 -12.89
CA ASP A 90 -8.99 20.90 -14.24
C ASP A 90 -8.80 22.41 -14.18
N SER A 91 -7.92 22.93 -15.03
CA SER A 91 -7.70 24.37 -15.09
C SER A 91 -8.90 25.04 -15.76
N THR A 92 -9.32 26.17 -15.21
CA THR A 92 -10.34 27.06 -15.82
C THR A 92 -9.74 28.41 -16.24
N VAL A 93 -8.45 28.62 -15.98
CA VAL A 93 -7.72 29.84 -16.33
C VAL A 93 -7.15 29.68 -17.74
N PRO A 94 -7.31 30.65 -18.66
CA PRO A 94 -6.72 30.59 -19.99
C PRO A 94 -5.22 30.28 -19.92
N GLN A 95 -4.76 29.31 -20.73
CA GLN A 95 -3.38 28.76 -20.72
C GLN A 95 -2.95 28.10 -19.39
N GLY A 96 -3.87 27.94 -18.45
CA GLY A 96 -3.63 27.36 -17.14
C GLY A 96 -3.36 25.86 -17.19
N THR A 97 -2.37 25.44 -16.40
CA THR A 97 -2.04 24.04 -16.21
C THR A 97 -3.03 23.38 -15.26
N GLY A 98 -3.42 22.14 -15.55
CA GLY A 98 -4.24 21.33 -14.66
C GLY A 98 -3.55 21.09 -13.32
N GLY A 99 -4.33 20.98 -12.24
CA GLY A 99 -3.82 20.68 -10.92
C GLY A 99 -3.18 19.30 -10.86
N ASN A 100 -2.19 19.12 -9.98
CA ASN A 100 -1.60 17.81 -9.74
C ASN A 100 -2.57 16.92 -8.97
N GLY A 101 -2.52 15.61 -9.25
CA GLY A 101 -3.17 14.60 -8.44
C GLY A 101 -2.52 14.51 -7.06
N PHE A 102 -3.34 14.25 -6.05
CA PHE A 102 -2.88 14.07 -4.67
C PHE A 102 -2.34 12.66 -4.45
N ALA A 103 -1.46 12.48 -3.47
CA ALA A 103 -0.93 11.17 -3.14
C ALA A 103 -2.00 10.22 -2.57
N GLY A 104 -1.82 8.92 -2.81
CA GLY A 104 -2.57 7.88 -2.11
C GLY A 104 -2.12 7.75 -0.65
N GLY A 105 -3.03 7.32 0.21
CA GLY A 105 -2.75 7.07 1.62
C GLY A 105 -1.90 5.81 1.83
N ALA A 106 -1.19 5.73 2.96
CA ALA A 106 -0.40 4.55 3.29
C ALA A 106 -1.27 3.33 3.69
N GLY A 107 -0.78 2.13 3.44
CA GLY A 107 -1.38 0.91 4.00
C GLY A 107 -1.17 0.83 5.51
N GLY A 108 -2.12 0.25 6.23
CA GLY A 108 -2.02 0.01 7.66
C GLY A 108 -1.06 -1.12 7.99
N GLN A 109 -0.50 -1.12 9.20
CA GLN A 109 0.41 -2.17 9.65
C GLN A 109 -0.33 -3.49 9.91
N GLY A 110 0.32 -4.62 9.66
CA GLY A 110 -0.17 -5.92 10.12
C GLY A 110 -0.12 -6.03 11.64
N GLY A 111 -1.11 -6.68 12.24
CA GLY A 111 -1.17 -6.91 13.68
C GLY A 111 -0.14 -7.94 14.13
N ALA A 112 0.36 -7.83 15.37
CA ALA A 112 1.25 -8.85 15.92
C ALA A 112 0.51 -10.18 16.14
N GLY A 113 1.22 -11.29 16.00
CA GLY A 113 0.72 -12.60 16.40
C GLY A 113 0.57 -12.71 17.92
N GLY A 114 -0.39 -13.50 18.38
CA GLY A 114 -0.66 -13.73 19.79
C GLY A 114 0.47 -14.51 20.46
N ALA A 115 0.82 -14.13 21.68
CA ALA A 115 1.85 -14.84 22.42
C ALA A 115 1.36 -16.22 22.88
N ASN A 116 2.26 -17.19 22.90
CA ASN A 116 2.07 -18.43 23.63
C ASN A 116 2.61 -18.30 25.05
N GLN A 117 1.72 -18.38 26.02
CA GLN A 117 1.98 -18.31 27.46
C GLN A 117 1.74 -19.65 28.15
N ALA A 118 1.55 -20.74 27.39
CA ALA A 118 1.36 -22.05 27.96
C ALA A 118 2.57 -22.53 28.77
N LEU A 119 2.31 -23.35 29.80
CA LEU A 119 3.38 -23.84 30.68
C LEU A 119 4.27 -24.87 29.98
N LEU A 120 3.67 -25.73 29.16
CA LEU A 120 4.35 -26.80 28.44
C LEU A 120 3.84 -26.82 27.00
N GLY A 121 4.75 -26.59 26.06
CA GLY A 121 4.52 -26.66 24.61
C GLY A 121 3.83 -25.43 24.00
N GLY A 122 3.36 -25.59 22.77
CA GLY A 122 2.60 -24.59 22.02
C GLY A 122 3.44 -23.64 21.15
N PHE A 123 2.73 -22.82 20.37
CA PHE A 123 3.32 -21.96 19.33
C PHE A 123 2.84 -20.51 19.47
N GLY A 124 3.75 -19.54 19.29
CA GLY A 124 3.34 -18.16 19.04
C GLY A 124 2.51 -18.05 17.75
N GLY A 125 1.52 -17.16 17.74
CA GLY A 125 0.74 -16.88 16.54
C GLY A 125 1.56 -16.17 15.47
N THR A 126 1.19 -16.31 14.20
CA THR A 126 1.88 -15.58 13.12
C THR A 126 1.48 -14.11 13.12
N GLY A 127 2.39 -13.21 12.73
CA GLY A 127 2.06 -11.83 12.45
C GLY A 127 1.12 -11.68 11.26
N GLY A 128 0.30 -10.63 11.28
CA GLY A 128 -0.61 -10.28 10.20
C GLY A 128 0.12 -9.63 9.02
N THR A 129 -0.48 -9.68 7.84
CA THR A 129 0.08 -9.03 6.65
C THR A 129 -0.07 -7.52 6.71
N GLY A 130 0.89 -6.77 6.19
CA GLY A 130 0.75 -5.33 5.99
C GLY A 130 -0.31 -4.98 4.95
N GLY A 131 -0.95 -3.82 5.11
CA GLY A 131 -1.96 -3.31 4.21
C GLY A 131 -1.36 -2.73 2.92
N THR A 132 -2.16 -2.67 1.87
CA THR A 132 -1.71 -2.08 0.60
C THR A 132 -1.75 -0.57 0.65
N GLY A 133 -0.79 0.10 0.00
CA GLY A 133 -0.86 1.54 -0.22
C GLY A 133 -2.01 1.92 -1.17
N GLY A 134 -2.55 3.12 -1.01
CA GLY A 134 -3.58 3.67 -1.88
C GLY A 134 -3.04 4.13 -3.23
N MET A 135 -3.86 4.07 -4.28
CA MET A 135 -3.49 4.63 -5.59
C MET A 135 -3.36 6.16 -5.52
N GLY A 136 -2.39 6.75 -6.23
CA GLY A 136 -2.30 8.20 -6.40
C GLY A 136 -3.41 8.76 -7.28
N GLY A 137 -3.85 9.99 -7.03
CA GLY A 137 -4.90 10.64 -7.81
C GLY A 137 -4.43 11.02 -9.21
N SER A 138 -5.34 11.13 -10.17
CA SER A 138 -5.02 11.62 -11.51
C SER A 138 -4.69 13.12 -11.50
N GLY A 139 -3.85 13.58 -12.42
CA GLY A 139 -3.71 15.02 -12.71
C GLY A 139 -4.95 15.56 -13.41
N GLY A 140 -5.26 16.84 -13.18
CA GLY A 140 -6.32 17.57 -13.87
C GLY A 140 -5.92 17.94 -15.30
N ALA A 141 -6.88 18.16 -16.17
CA ALA A 141 -6.65 18.65 -17.52
C ALA A 141 -6.20 20.13 -17.52
N GLY A 142 -5.37 20.51 -18.49
CA GLY A 142 -5.11 21.91 -18.78
C GLY A 142 -6.33 22.61 -19.40
N THR A 143 -6.32 23.93 -19.54
CA THR A 143 -7.41 24.61 -20.26
C THR A 143 -7.39 24.36 -21.76
N THR A 144 -8.58 24.37 -22.36
CA THR A 144 -8.70 24.52 -23.80
C THR A 144 -8.31 25.95 -24.21
N PRO A 145 -7.62 26.11 -25.34
CA PRO A 145 -7.28 27.43 -25.89
C PRO A 145 -8.56 28.20 -26.26
N ASP A 146 -8.49 29.53 -26.20
CA ASP A 146 -9.61 30.44 -26.52
C ASP A 146 -9.23 31.41 -27.65
N ALA A 147 -10.20 32.19 -28.16
CA ALA A 147 -9.99 33.09 -29.29
C ALA A 147 -9.01 34.25 -29.02
N ALA A 148 -8.75 34.58 -27.75
CA ALA A 148 -7.76 35.57 -27.32
C ALA A 148 -6.40 34.93 -26.99
N HIS A 149 -6.38 33.63 -26.66
CA HIS A 149 -5.21 32.87 -26.23
C HIS A 149 -5.05 31.59 -27.07
N PHE A 150 -4.20 31.67 -28.09
CA PHE A 150 -3.92 30.60 -29.05
C PHE A 150 -3.06 29.45 -28.49
N VAL A 151 -2.81 29.41 -27.17
CA VAL A 151 -2.01 28.39 -26.50
C VAL A 151 -2.91 27.64 -25.51
N ALA A 152 -2.84 26.31 -25.54
CA ALA A 152 -3.59 25.48 -24.62
C ALA A 152 -2.83 25.25 -23.31
N GLY A 153 -3.55 24.94 -22.24
CA GLY A 153 -2.98 24.56 -20.96
C GLY A 153 -2.42 23.14 -20.95
N ASN A 154 -1.36 22.93 -20.17
CA ASN A 154 -0.79 21.60 -19.92
C ASN A 154 -1.65 20.80 -18.93
N GLY A 155 -1.61 19.47 -19.02
CA GLY A 155 -2.16 18.60 -17.98
C GLY A 155 -1.32 18.62 -16.71
N GLY A 156 -1.96 18.45 -15.56
CA GLY A 156 -1.30 18.29 -14.27
C GLY A 156 -0.66 16.91 -14.11
N ASN A 157 0.31 16.77 -13.23
CA ASN A 157 0.94 15.47 -12.98
C ASN A 157 0.04 14.55 -12.15
N GLY A 158 0.16 13.23 -12.33
CA GLY A 158 -0.45 12.24 -11.45
C GLY A 158 0.19 12.22 -10.06
N GLY A 159 -0.60 11.92 -9.05
CA GLY A 159 -0.16 11.80 -7.66
C GLY A 159 0.64 10.52 -7.40
N ALA A 160 1.49 10.52 -6.39
CA ALA A 160 2.21 9.32 -5.97
C ALA A 160 1.28 8.26 -5.38
N GLY A 161 1.59 6.98 -5.59
CA GLY A 161 0.97 5.89 -4.83
C GLY A 161 1.44 5.90 -3.37
N GLY A 162 0.56 5.48 -2.47
CA GLY A 162 0.86 5.38 -1.05
C GLY A 162 1.82 4.23 -0.75
N ALA A 163 2.65 4.37 0.30
CA ALA A 163 3.48 3.26 0.77
C ALA A 163 2.62 2.14 1.37
N ALA A 164 3.09 0.89 1.30
CA ALA A 164 2.43 -0.21 1.99
C ALA A 164 2.71 -0.22 3.50
N GLY A 165 1.88 -0.93 4.25
CA GLY A 165 2.16 -1.28 5.63
C GLY A 165 3.18 -2.41 5.73
N ALA A 166 3.95 -2.43 6.81
CA ALA A 166 4.76 -3.57 7.21
C ALA A 166 3.90 -4.74 7.71
N GLY A 167 4.47 -5.94 7.62
CA GLY A 167 3.93 -7.11 8.29
C GLY A 167 4.09 -7.02 9.81
N GLY A 168 3.15 -7.62 10.54
CA GLY A 168 3.19 -7.69 11.99
C GLY A 168 4.25 -8.64 12.51
N ALA A 169 4.72 -8.42 13.73
CA ALA A 169 5.66 -9.35 14.36
C ALA A 169 5.00 -10.70 14.67
N GLY A 170 5.78 -11.77 14.65
CA GLY A 170 5.36 -13.07 15.16
C GLY A 170 5.17 -13.06 16.68
N GLY A 171 4.23 -13.86 17.17
CA GLY A 171 3.94 -13.99 18.60
C GLY A 171 5.07 -14.65 19.37
N ALA A 172 5.38 -14.14 20.56
CA ALA A 172 6.38 -14.75 21.44
C ALA A 172 5.93 -16.12 21.94
N SER A 173 6.89 -16.96 22.35
CA SER A 173 6.59 -18.21 23.05
C SER A 173 7.27 -18.26 24.40
N GLY A 174 6.58 -18.81 25.40
CA GLY A 174 7.06 -18.93 26.78
C GLY A 174 8.24 -19.88 26.94
N MET A 175 9.10 -19.58 27.93
CA MET A 175 10.30 -20.32 28.35
C MET A 175 10.17 -20.80 29.81
N LEU A 176 8.96 -21.05 30.30
CA LEU A 176 8.79 -21.39 31.71
C LEU A 176 9.15 -22.88 31.92
N PHE A 177 10.15 -23.12 32.78
CA PHE A 177 10.81 -24.42 33.04
C PHE A 177 11.71 -24.98 31.92
N GLY A 178 12.20 -24.14 31.02
CA GLY A 178 13.25 -24.54 30.07
C GLY A 178 12.78 -25.46 28.93
N HIS A 179 11.47 -25.63 28.73
CA HIS A 179 10.91 -26.16 27.49
C HIS A 179 10.55 -24.98 26.56
N PRO A 180 11.35 -24.71 25.53
CA PRO A 180 11.07 -23.62 24.60
C PRO A 180 9.88 -24.00 23.71
N GLY A 181 8.79 -23.22 23.79
CA GLY A 181 7.81 -23.25 22.71
C GLY A 181 8.33 -22.52 21.46
N ASN A 182 7.75 -22.81 20.30
CA ASN A 182 8.20 -22.19 19.05
C ASN A 182 7.59 -20.79 18.90
N GLY A 183 8.44 -19.80 18.66
CA GLY A 183 8.00 -18.45 18.31
C GLY A 183 7.18 -18.41 17.02
N GLY A 184 6.30 -17.42 16.90
CA GLY A 184 5.52 -17.19 15.69
C GLY A 184 6.35 -16.62 14.54
N LEU A 185 5.89 -16.87 13.32
CA LEU A 185 6.45 -16.26 12.11
C LEU A 185 6.07 -14.78 12.03
N GLY A 186 6.97 -13.95 11.52
CA GLY A 186 6.62 -12.58 11.14
C GLY A 186 5.65 -12.56 9.95
N GLY A 187 4.76 -11.57 9.92
CA GLY A 187 3.83 -11.34 8.82
C GLY A 187 4.54 -10.76 7.59
N THR A 188 3.95 -10.89 6.41
CA THR A 188 4.51 -10.30 5.18
C THR A 188 4.22 -8.81 5.09
N GLY A 189 5.13 -8.04 4.50
CA GLY A 189 4.87 -6.65 4.12
C GLY A 189 3.76 -6.53 3.07
N GLY A 190 3.08 -5.39 3.05
CA GLY A 190 2.05 -5.07 2.06
C GLY A 190 2.64 -4.60 0.73
N THR A 191 1.77 -4.47 -0.28
CA THR A 191 2.14 -3.92 -1.60
C THR A 191 1.98 -2.40 -1.66
N GLY A 192 2.93 -1.71 -2.28
CA GLY A 192 2.83 -0.26 -2.51
C GLY A 192 1.68 0.08 -3.47
N GLY A 193 1.09 1.27 -3.30
CA GLY A 193 0.02 1.77 -4.16
C GLY A 193 0.53 2.17 -5.55
N THR A 194 -0.32 2.11 -6.57
CA THR A 194 0.07 2.56 -7.91
C THR A 194 0.12 4.09 -7.98
N GLY A 195 1.01 4.65 -8.79
CA GLY A 195 0.99 6.08 -9.12
C GLY A 195 -0.25 6.45 -9.93
N GLY A 196 -0.69 7.71 -9.81
CA GLY A 196 -1.82 8.27 -10.53
C GLY A 196 -1.48 8.61 -11.97
N THR A 197 -2.49 8.72 -12.83
CA THR A 197 -2.31 9.10 -14.23
C THR A 197 -2.04 10.60 -14.37
N GLY A 198 -1.21 11.00 -15.33
CA GLY A 198 -1.09 12.41 -15.72
C GLY A 198 -2.37 12.93 -16.36
N GLY A 199 -2.66 14.21 -16.17
CA GLY A 199 -3.79 14.92 -16.77
C GLY A 199 -3.59 15.19 -18.25
N ALA A 200 -4.67 15.42 -18.98
CA ALA A 200 -4.61 15.67 -20.42
C ALA A 200 -4.13 17.10 -20.73
N GLY A 201 -3.31 17.22 -21.77
CA GLY A 201 -3.04 18.50 -22.44
C GLY A 201 -4.07 18.75 -23.54
N ASN A 202 -4.56 19.99 -23.66
CA ASN A 202 -5.56 20.34 -24.69
C ASN A 202 -4.92 20.96 -25.94
N ALA A 203 -5.64 21.02 -27.06
CA ALA A 203 -5.19 21.68 -28.29
C ALA A 203 -6.32 22.45 -28.98
N PHE A 204 -5.99 23.42 -29.85
CA PHE A 204 -6.92 24.08 -30.76
C PHE A 204 -6.82 23.49 -32.17
N SER A 205 -7.95 23.20 -32.82
CA SER A 205 -7.99 22.78 -34.21
C SER A 205 -7.79 23.98 -35.15
N GLY A 206 -6.55 24.44 -35.29
CA GLY A 206 -6.25 25.54 -36.22
C GLY A 206 -4.84 26.12 -36.13
N PHE A 207 -4.11 25.90 -35.04
CA PHE A 207 -2.74 26.41 -34.85
C PHE A 207 -1.86 25.43 -34.06
N SER A 208 -0.54 25.49 -34.27
CA SER A 208 0.46 24.50 -33.83
C SER A 208 0.86 24.51 -32.34
N PHE A 209 0.09 25.13 -31.43
CA PHE A 209 0.47 25.26 -30.00
C PHE A 209 -0.49 24.51 -29.06
N ALA A 210 -0.34 23.19 -28.96
CA ALA A 210 -1.06 22.40 -27.94
C ALA A 210 -0.30 22.37 -26.60
N GLY A 211 -1.05 22.13 -25.53
CA GLY A 211 -0.51 21.84 -24.21
C GLY A 211 -0.08 20.38 -24.10
N TYR A 212 0.93 20.12 -23.28
CA TYR A 212 1.47 18.79 -23.04
C TYR A 212 0.63 18.03 -22.00
N GLY A 213 0.49 16.71 -22.17
CA GLY A 213 -0.01 15.83 -21.12
C GLY A 213 0.91 15.82 -19.89
N GLY A 214 0.32 15.73 -18.70
CA GLY A 214 1.08 15.69 -17.45
C GLY A 214 1.83 14.37 -17.25
N GLN A 215 2.84 14.37 -16.39
CA GLN A 215 3.59 13.14 -16.08
C GLN A 215 2.74 12.19 -15.23
N GLY A 216 2.96 10.88 -15.38
CA GLY A 216 2.41 9.88 -14.45
C GLY A 216 3.06 9.96 -13.07
N GLY A 217 2.30 9.63 -12.04
CA GLY A 217 2.77 9.60 -10.66
C GLY A 217 3.69 8.42 -10.37
N ILE A 218 4.55 8.53 -9.36
CA ILE A 218 5.40 7.42 -8.93
C ILE A 218 4.59 6.35 -8.19
N GLY A 219 4.98 5.09 -8.31
CA GLY A 219 4.45 4.01 -7.47
C GLY A 219 4.93 4.12 -6.02
N GLY A 220 4.13 3.62 -5.08
CA GLY A 220 4.43 3.60 -3.65
C GLY A 220 5.42 2.48 -3.27
N ALA A 221 6.14 2.65 -2.17
CA ALA A 221 7.07 1.63 -1.68
C ALA A 221 6.35 0.39 -1.13
N GLY A 222 6.98 -0.78 -1.25
CA GLY A 222 6.54 -2.01 -0.58
C GLY A 222 6.81 -1.99 0.93
N GLY A 223 6.04 -2.76 1.70
CA GLY A 223 6.18 -2.85 3.15
C GLY A 223 7.32 -3.75 3.60
N THR A 224 7.91 -3.51 4.77
CA THR A 224 8.86 -4.49 5.37
C THR A 224 8.11 -5.76 5.77
N GLY A 225 8.80 -6.89 5.79
CA GLY A 225 8.33 -8.05 6.54
C GLY A 225 8.36 -7.79 8.05
N GLY A 226 7.53 -8.51 8.79
CA GLY A 226 7.52 -8.47 10.25
C GLY A 226 8.65 -9.30 10.86
N SER A 227 9.15 -8.90 12.03
CA SER A 227 10.18 -9.66 12.74
C SER A 227 9.63 -10.97 13.34
N SER A 228 10.48 -11.98 13.50
CA SER A 228 10.15 -13.12 14.37
C SER A 228 10.25 -12.73 15.84
N SER A 229 9.63 -13.52 16.71
CA SER A 229 9.79 -13.33 18.16
C SER A 229 11.17 -13.83 18.64
N GLY A 230 12.03 -12.93 19.11
CA GLY A 230 13.41 -13.20 19.52
C GLY A 230 13.65 -14.12 20.74
N ALA A 231 12.68 -14.95 21.14
CA ALA A 231 12.77 -15.84 22.31
C ALA A 231 12.42 -17.32 22.04
N GLY A 232 12.00 -17.69 20.83
CA GLY A 232 11.66 -19.08 20.46
C GLY A 232 12.55 -19.62 19.35
N ILE A 233 12.85 -20.93 19.37
CA ILE A 233 13.90 -21.56 18.57
C ILE A 233 13.63 -21.55 17.04
N ASN A 234 12.40 -21.26 16.58
CA ASN A 234 11.96 -21.55 15.21
C ASN A 234 11.12 -20.46 14.51
N GLY A 235 11.12 -19.21 14.97
CA GLY A 235 10.42 -18.13 14.25
C GLY A 235 11.31 -17.47 13.18
N THR A 236 10.91 -17.48 11.91
CA THR A 236 11.56 -16.67 10.86
C THR A 236 10.83 -15.34 10.67
N GLY A 237 11.57 -14.28 10.31
CA GLY A 237 10.97 -13.02 9.87
C GLY A 237 10.08 -13.23 8.63
N GLY A 238 9.10 -12.36 8.45
CA GLY A 238 8.24 -12.34 7.28
C GLY A 238 8.95 -11.77 6.06
N ALA A 239 8.44 -12.09 4.88
CA ALA A 239 8.94 -11.53 3.62
C ALA A 239 8.56 -10.05 3.47
N GLY A 240 9.40 -9.31 2.76
CA GLY A 240 9.09 -7.97 2.29
C GLY A 240 7.94 -7.93 1.28
N GLY A 241 7.30 -6.77 1.16
CA GLY A 241 6.26 -6.50 0.18
C GLY A 241 6.80 -5.85 -1.10
N THR A 242 6.01 -5.91 -2.18
CA THR A 242 6.40 -5.36 -3.49
C THR A 242 6.12 -3.87 -3.59
N GLY A 243 6.92 -3.15 -4.38
CA GLY A 243 6.60 -1.77 -4.77
C GLY A 243 5.36 -1.69 -5.66
N GLY A 244 4.73 -0.53 -5.70
CA GLY A 244 3.60 -0.22 -6.58
C GLY A 244 4.04 0.19 -7.98
N ALA A 245 3.18 0.03 -8.98
CA ALA A 245 3.48 0.45 -10.34
C ALA A 245 3.48 1.98 -10.48
N GLY A 246 4.30 2.53 -11.38
CA GLY A 246 4.18 3.93 -11.79
C GLY A 246 2.88 4.20 -12.56
N GLY A 247 2.38 5.43 -12.49
CA GLY A 247 1.21 5.89 -13.23
C GLY A 247 1.52 6.19 -14.70
N SER A 248 0.50 6.18 -15.55
CA SER A 248 0.67 6.54 -16.96
C SER A 248 0.79 8.05 -17.17
N GLY A 249 1.51 8.48 -18.19
CA GLY A 249 1.50 9.88 -18.60
C GLY A 249 0.18 10.30 -19.24
N GLY A 250 -0.10 11.60 -19.23
CA GLY A 250 -1.26 12.22 -19.87
C GLY A 250 -1.13 12.24 -21.38
N PHE A 251 -2.28 12.17 -22.06
CA PHE A 251 -2.37 12.28 -23.51
C PHE A 251 -2.63 13.72 -23.96
N ASN A 252 -2.32 14.02 -25.22
CA ASN A 252 -2.67 15.28 -25.86
C ASN A 252 -3.97 15.09 -26.66
N VAL A 253 -4.94 15.99 -26.52
CA VAL A 253 -6.16 16.00 -27.35
C VAL A 253 -5.86 16.76 -28.65
N GLY A 254 -5.29 16.10 -29.67
CA GLY A 254 -5.08 16.67 -31.00
C GLY A 254 -6.19 16.29 -31.98
N THR A 255 -6.69 17.24 -32.78
CA THR A 255 -7.57 16.94 -33.92
C THR A 255 -6.74 16.45 -35.10
N ALA A 256 -6.98 15.24 -35.58
CA ALA A 256 -6.40 14.72 -36.81
C ALA A 256 -6.79 15.64 -38.00
N GLY A 257 -5.82 16.25 -38.67
CA GLY A 257 -6.14 17.05 -39.86
C GLY A 257 -5.05 17.90 -40.50
N THR A 258 -3.93 18.22 -39.84
CA THR A 258 -2.83 18.96 -40.50
C THR A 258 -1.48 18.41 -40.09
N ASP A 259 -0.74 17.91 -41.07
CA ASP A 259 0.65 17.50 -40.94
C ASP A 259 1.48 18.65 -40.34
N ASP A 260 2.31 18.31 -39.34
CA ASP A 260 3.27 19.16 -38.61
C ASP A 260 2.80 19.79 -37.29
N VAL A 261 2.61 18.95 -36.26
CA VAL A 261 3.03 19.32 -34.90
C VAL A 261 3.53 18.07 -34.15
N LEU A 262 4.83 18.02 -33.89
CA LEU A 262 5.43 17.06 -32.97
C LEU A 262 5.10 17.48 -31.53
N ILE A 263 4.07 16.86 -30.92
CA ILE A 263 3.64 17.16 -29.54
C ILE A 263 3.72 15.88 -28.71
N GLY A 264 4.76 15.75 -27.90
CA GLY A 264 4.96 14.59 -27.04
C GLY A 264 3.93 14.52 -25.91
N GLY A 265 3.40 13.32 -25.64
CA GLY A 265 2.61 13.05 -24.43
C GLY A 265 3.44 13.13 -23.15
N GLY A 266 2.78 13.14 -22.00
CA GLY A 266 3.46 13.02 -20.71
C GLY A 266 4.19 11.67 -20.59
N GLY A 267 5.34 11.64 -19.94
CA GLY A 267 6.03 10.40 -19.59
C GLY A 267 5.31 9.64 -18.46
N GLY A 268 5.56 8.33 -18.38
CA GLY A 268 5.06 7.50 -17.28
C GLY A 268 5.88 7.71 -16.01
N GLY A 269 5.25 7.52 -14.85
CA GLY A 269 5.93 7.59 -13.56
C GLY A 269 6.83 6.37 -13.30
N GLY A 270 7.82 6.53 -12.42
CA GLY A 270 8.66 5.40 -11.97
C GLY A 270 7.90 4.44 -11.05
N GLY A 271 8.28 3.16 -11.07
CA GLY A 271 7.77 2.18 -10.10
C GLY A 271 8.31 2.41 -8.69
N GLY A 272 7.57 1.97 -7.68
CA GLY A 272 7.94 2.14 -6.29
C GLY A 272 9.07 1.20 -5.84
N PRO A 273 9.93 1.64 -4.89
CA PRO A 273 11.02 0.83 -4.38
C PRO A 273 10.53 -0.36 -3.53
N GLN A 274 11.37 -1.40 -3.45
CA GLN A 274 11.12 -2.59 -2.63
C GLN A 274 11.62 -2.41 -1.19
N ASN A 275 11.04 -3.16 -0.25
CA ASN A 275 11.59 -3.32 1.09
C ASN A 275 11.61 -4.81 1.48
N GLY A 276 12.80 -5.43 1.54
CA GLY A 276 12.99 -6.88 1.74
C GLY A 276 13.23 -7.67 0.45
N THR A 277 12.84 -8.96 0.42
CA THR A 277 13.13 -9.91 -0.68
C THR A 277 12.16 -9.88 -1.87
N GLY A 278 11.11 -9.04 -1.84
CA GLY A 278 10.11 -8.95 -2.91
C GLY A 278 10.57 -8.06 -4.09
N PRO A 279 10.03 -8.27 -5.32
CA PRO A 279 10.38 -7.47 -6.49
C PRO A 279 9.88 -6.02 -6.41
N ALA A 280 10.64 -5.07 -6.99
CA ALA A 280 10.22 -3.69 -7.20
C ALA A 280 9.01 -3.59 -8.16
N GLY A 281 8.23 -2.52 -8.01
CA GLY A 281 7.07 -2.28 -8.90
C GLY A 281 7.51 -1.90 -10.32
N PRO A 282 6.75 -2.29 -11.36
CA PRO A 282 7.07 -1.89 -12.73
C PRO A 282 6.90 -0.37 -12.92
N GLY A 283 7.70 0.24 -13.78
CA GLY A 283 7.50 1.62 -14.22
C GLY A 283 6.18 1.78 -14.99
N GLY A 284 5.59 2.97 -14.92
CA GLY A 284 4.41 3.34 -15.69
C GLY A 284 4.73 3.57 -17.17
N THR A 285 3.73 3.40 -18.03
CA THR A 285 3.85 3.64 -19.47
C THR A 285 3.70 5.13 -19.79
N GLY A 286 4.50 5.67 -20.73
CA GLY A 286 4.28 7.02 -21.28
C GLY A 286 2.92 7.14 -21.99
N GLY A 287 2.37 8.35 -22.05
CA GLY A 287 1.16 8.65 -22.81
C GLY A 287 1.36 8.44 -24.31
N ALA A 288 0.38 7.84 -24.99
CA ALA A 288 0.44 7.62 -26.44
C ALA A 288 0.12 8.92 -27.19
N GLY A 289 1.14 9.56 -27.77
CA GLY A 289 0.99 10.72 -28.66
C GLY A 289 2.33 11.12 -29.29
N GLY A 290 2.48 10.80 -30.58
CA GLY A 290 3.42 11.40 -31.54
C GLY A 290 4.90 11.50 -31.18
N GLY A 291 5.71 10.52 -31.60
CA GLY A 291 7.14 10.70 -31.87
C GLY A 291 8.07 11.02 -30.69
N GLY A 292 8.40 10.02 -29.87
CA GLY A 292 9.62 10.02 -29.04
C GLY A 292 9.53 10.74 -27.68
N GLY A 293 9.41 9.96 -26.61
CA GLY A 293 9.63 10.38 -25.21
C GLY A 293 8.46 10.01 -24.31
N GLY A 294 8.60 9.30 -23.19
CA GLY A 294 9.79 8.91 -22.45
C GLY A 294 9.89 7.41 -22.23
N ARG A 295 11.13 6.95 -22.00
CA ARG A 295 11.40 5.64 -21.43
C ARG A 295 10.59 5.56 -20.13
N GLY A 296 9.69 4.58 -20.00
CA GLY A 296 9.04 4.28 -18.73
C GLY A 296 10.11 4.18 -17.65
N GLY A 297 9.87 4.84 -16.51
CA GLY A 297 10.89 5.00 -15.47
C GLY A 297 11.54 3.66 -15.14
N ALA A 298 12.87 3.60 -15.24
CA ALA A 298 13.63 2.44 -14.83
C ALA A 298 13.21 2.08 -13.39
N GLY A 299 12.69 0.86 -13.20
CA GLY A 299 12.38 0.33 -11.88
C GLY A 299 13.60 0.51 -10.97
N GLY A 300 13.36 1.01 -9.76
CA GLY A 300 14.40 1.50 -8.85
C GLY A 300 15.57 0.53 -8.68
N ALA A 301 16.78 1.06 -8.71
CA ALA A 301 17.99 0.33 -8.37
C ALA A 301 17.89 -0.24 -6.94
N GLY A 302 18.15 -1.54 -6.81
CA GLY A 302 18.08 -2.27 -5.55
C GLY A 302 19.06 -1.72 -4.52
N GLY A 303 18.56 -1.41 -3.32
CA GLY A 303 19.38 -1.18 -2.15
C GLY A 303 20.01 -2.51 -1.70
N THR A 304 21.34 -2.53 -1.60
CA THR A 304 22.10 -3.63 -1.01
C THR A 304 21.67 -3.83 0.44
N GLY A 305 21.22 -5.03 0.78
CA GLY A 305 20.98 -5.41 2.18
C GLY A 305 22.28 -5.29 2.97
N ALA A 306 22.26 -4.47 4.01
CA ALA A 306 23.29 -4.53 5.04
C ALA A 306 23.01 -5.79 5.87
N GLY A 307 23.89 -6.79 5.72
CA GLY A 307 24.00 -7.87 6.68
C GLY A 307 24.54 -7.35 8.00
N GLY A 308 23.98 -7.86 9.10
CA GLY A 308 24.38 -7.62 10.48
C GLY A 308 23.50 -8.44 11.40
#